data_AF-A0A927QCV1-F1
#
_entry.id   AF-A0A927QCV1-F1
#
_cell.length_a   1.000
_cell.length_b   1.000
_cell.length_c   1.000
_cell.angle_alpha   90.00
_cell.angle_beta   90.00
_cell.angle_gamma   90.00
#
_symmetry.space_group_name_H-M   'P 1'
#
loop_
_entity.id
_entity.type
_entity.pdbx_description
1 polymer ?
#
loop_
_entity_poly.entity_id
_entity_poly.type
_entity_poly.pdbx_seq_one_letter_code
_entity_poly.pdbx_strand_id
1 'polypeptide(L)'
;MAARFKVKRKGVGQMLRMPGMQAEMLRRAEVIKGVAIGLSPVDESSPDPGHYKASWETDSTHRGGRRRDRATATVRNTAYYARWVEYGTERVPAHHVLLRAAQLGGRNQ
;
A
#
# COMPACT_ATOMS: atom_id res chain seq x y z
N MET A 1 -39.64 10.11 13.81
CA MET A 1 -39.63 9.06 12.76
C MET A 1 -38.20 8.87 12.28
N ALA A 2 -37.63 7.67 12.40
CA ALA A 2 -36.32 7.37 11.81
C ALA A 2 -36.48 7.22 10.28
N ALA A 3 -35.68 7.96 9.50
CA ALA A 3 -35.71 7.85 8.04
C ALA A 3 -35.29 6.44 7.61
N ARG A 4 -36.12 5.77 6.80
CA ARG A 4 -35.78 4.48 6.19
C ARG A 4 -34.82 4.70 5.02
N PHE A 5 -33.54 4.44 5.23
CA PHE A 5 -32.55 4.48 4.15
C PHE A 5 -32.67 3.24 3.26
N LYS A 6 -32.86 3.45 1.95
CA LYS A 6 -32.82 2.37 0.94
C LYS A 6 -31.52 2.46 0.14
N VAL A 7 -30.54 1.60 0.49
CA VAL A 7 -29.26 1.51 -0.22
C VAL A 7 -29.47 1.13 -1.69
N LYS A 8 -28.92 1.92 -2.61
CA LYS A 8 -28.77 1.54 -4.02
C LYS A 8 -27.38 0.98 -4.29
N ARG A 9 -27.24 -0.35 -4.26
CA ARG A 9 -25.94 -1.05 -4.47
C ARG A 9 -25.23 -0.64 -5.77
N LYS A 10 -25.99 -0.45 -6.86
CA LYS A 10 -25.44 0.02 -8.15
C LYS A 10 -24.80 1.40 -8.03
N GLY A 11 -25.46 2.33 -7.34
CA GLY A 11 -24.93 3.68 -7.10
C GLY A 11 -23.68 3.66 -6.23
N VAL A 12 -23.65 2.84 -5.18
CA VAL A 12 -22.45 2.63 -4.35
C VAL A 12 -21.29 2.09 -5.19
N GLY A 13 -21.55 1.10 -6.05
CA GLY A 13 -20.53 0.55 -6.95
C GLY A 13 -19.98 1.58 -7.95
N GLN A 14 -20.82 2.50 -8.45
CA GLN A 14 -20.36 3.62 -9.29
C GLN A 14 -19.48 4.58 -8.49
N MET A 15 -19.91 4.95 -7.28
CA MET A 15 -19.16 5.82 -6.38
C MET A 15 -17.76 5.25 -6.07
N LEU A 16 -17.66 3.96 -5.79
CA LEU A 16 -16.38 3.29 -5.49
C LEU A 16 -15.41 3.25 -6.67
N ARG A 17 -15.85 3.53 -7.90
CA ARG A 17 -15.01 3.56 -9.11
C ARG A 17 -14.76 4.97 -9.63
N MET A 18 -15.28 5.99 -8.95
CA MET A 18 -15.09 7.37 -9.39
C MET A 18 -13.60 7.73 -9.38
N PRO A 19 -13.13 8.60 -10.29
CA PRO A 19 -11.75 9.07 -10.32
C PRO A 19 -11.28 9.63 -8.96
N GLY A 20 -12.15 10.32 -8.23
CA GLY A 20 -11.84 10.80 -6.88
C GLY A 20 -11.55 9.69 -5.87
N MET A 21 -12.23 8.54 -5.96
CA MET A 21 -11.93 7.39 -5.11
C MET A 21 -10.58 6.78 -5.48
N GLN A 22 -10.25 6.69 -6.76
CA GLN A 22 -8.92 6.24 -7.20
C GLN A 22 -7.82 7.19 -6.71
N ALA A 23 -8.02 8.49 -6.83
CA ALA A 23 -7.07 9.49 -6.35
C ALA A 23 -6.86 9.39 -4.83
N GLU A 24 -7.93 9.17 -4.06
CA GLU A 24 -7.82 8.96 -2.60
C GLU A 24 -7.09 7.66 -2.26
N MET A 25 -7.32 6.57 -2.99
CA MET A 25 -6.56 5.33 -2.82
C MET A 25 -5.07 5.55 -3.10
N LEU A 26 -4.74 6.27 -4.17
CA LEU A 26 -3.35 6.62 -4.48
C LEU A 26 -2.73 7.49 -3.39
N ARG A 27 -3.44 8.53 -2.91
CA ARG A 27 -2.97 9.39 -1.81
C ARG A 27 -2.61 8.56 -0.57
N ARG A 28 -3.49 7.63 -0.18
CA ARG A 28 -3.23 6.72 0.97
C ARG A 28 -2.02 5.81 0.71
N ALA A 29 -1.87 5.31 -0.52
CA ALA A 29 -0.73 4.48 -0.88
C ALA A 29 0.59 5.26 -0.80
N GLU A 30 0.62 6.53 -1.23
CA GLU A 30 1.79 7.42 -1.08
C GLU A 30 2.15 7.66 0.39
N VAL A 31 1.16 7.82 1.28
CA VAL A 31 1.42 7.93 2.73
C VAL A 31 2.09 6.66 3.26
N ILE A 32 1.56 5.48 2.92
CA ILE A 32 2.15 4.20 3.33
C ILE A 32 3.57 4.05 2.76
N LYS A 33 3.78 4.41 1.48
CA LYS A 33 5.10 4.40 0.85
C LYS A 33 6.09 5.31 1.57
N GLY A 34 5.68 6.52 1.95
CA GLY A 34 6.52 7.44 2.72
C GLY A 34 6.98 6.82 4.04
N VAL A 35 6.07 6.16 4.77
CA VAL A 35 6.42 5.43 5.99
C VAL A 35 7.34 4.25 5.69
N ALA A 36 7.08 3.50 4.62
CA ALA A 36 7.91 2.36 4.22
C ALA A 36 9.36 2.80 3.92
N ILE A 37 9.55 3.92 3.23
CA ILE A 37 10.87 4.52 2.98
C ILE A 37 11.56 4.89 4.30
N GLY A 38 10.84 5.48 5.25
CA GLY A 38 11.37 5.84 6.57
C GLY A 38 11.80 4.64 7.41
N LEU A 39 11.07 3.52 7.32
CA LEU A 39 11.36 2.28 8.05
C LEU A 39 12.37 1.36 7.36
N SER A 40 12.72 1.65 6.11
CA SER A 40 13.56 0.77 5.30
C SER A 40 14.97 0.69 5.86
N PRO A 41 15.51 -0.51 6.12
CA PRO A 41 16.89 -0.67 6.54
C PRO A 41 17.84 -0.26 5.41
N VAL A 42 19.03 0.20 5.80
CA VAL A 42 20.14 0.50 4.90
C VAL A 42 21.33 -0.29 5.40
N ASP A 43 21.87 -1.15 4.53
CA ASP A 43 23.12 -1.85 4.77
C ASP A 43 24.25 -1.07 4.10
N GLU A 44 25.06 -0.39 4.90
CA GLU A 44 26.20 0.40 4.43
C GLU A 44 27.35 -0.46 3.88
N SER A 45 27.37 -1.76 4.22
CA SER A 45 28.39 -2.70 3.74
C SER A 45 28.01 -3.34 2.40
N SER A 46 26.80 -3.09 1.91
CA SER A 46 26.32 -3.61 0.62
C SER A 46 27.00 -2.92 -0.56
N PRO A 47 27.17 -3.59 -1.72
CA PRO A 47 27.61 -2.94 -2.96
C PRO A 47 26.68 -1.80 -3.42
N ASP A 48 25.39 -1.89 -3.10
CA ASP A 48 24.37 -0.88 -3.44
C ASP A 48 23.62 -0.40 -2.18
N PRO A 49 24.25 0.41 -1.31
CA PRO A 49 23.63 0.89 -0.08
C PRO A 49 22.32 1.63 -0.36
N GLY A 50 21.26 1.25 0.36
CA GLY A 50 19.97 1.92 0.27
C GLY A 50 19.13 1.54 -0.97
N HIS A 51 19.57 0.59 -1.80
CA HIS A 51 18.79 0.13 -2.95
C HIS A 51 17.36 -0.27 -2.56
N TYR A 52 17.17 -1.09 -1.52
CA TYR A 52 15.84 -1.47 -1.01
C TYR A 52 14.95 -0.26 -0.68
N LYS A 53 15.52 0.74 -0.02
CA LYS A 53 14.83 1.98 0.36
C LYS A 53 14.42 2.80 -0.87
N ALA A 54 15.20 2.75 -1.94
CA ALA A 54 14.89 3.44 -3.20
C ALA A 54 13.87 2.69 -4.08
N SER A 55 13.70 1.37 -3.90
CA SER A 55 12.85 0.52 -4.74
C SER A 55 11.34 0.53 -4.40
N TRP A 56 10.83 1.54 -3.69
CA TRP A 56 9.41 1.62 -3.34
C TRP A 56 8.57 2.30 -4.42
N GLU A 57 7.47 1.65 -4.80
CA GLU A 57 6.54 2.12 -5.81
C GLU A 57 5.07 2.01 -5.39
N THR A 58 4.25 2.82 -6.04
CA THR A 58 2.83 3.01 -5.79
C THR A 58 2.09 3.08 -7.12
N ASP A 59 0.96 2.39 -7.22
CA ASP A 59 0.06 2.49 -8.38
C ASP A 59 -1.41 2.46 -7.94
N SER A 60 -2.31 2.81 -8.85
CA SER A 60 -3.75 2.74 -8.59
C SER A 60 -4.56 2.39 -9.83
N THR A 61 -5.73 1.80 -9.61
CA THR A 61 -6.70 1.48 -10.68
C THR A 61 -8.12 1.70 -10.17
N HIS A 62 -9.02 2.13 -11.06
CA HIS A 62 -10.45 2.28 -10.77
C HIS A 62 -11.22 0.93 -10.83
N ARG A 63 -10.59 -0.15 -11.29
CA ARG A 63 -11.17 -1.51 -11.39
C ARG A 63 -10.30 -2.57 -10.70
N GLY A 64 -10.08 -2.38 -9.41
CA GLY A 64 -9.34 -3.27 -8.55
C GLY A 64 -10.19 -4.23 -7.72
N GLY A 65 -9.52 -4.95 -6.82
CA GLY A 65 -10.10 -6.03 -6.01
C GLY A 65 -10.44 -7.28 -6.83
N ARG A 66 -10.78 -8.39 -6.15
CA ARG A 66 -11.07 -9.68 -6.80
C ARG A 66 -12.15 -9.61 -7.89
N ARG A 67 -13.14 -8.70 -7.73
CA ARG A 67 -14.26 -8.52 -8.65
C ARG A 67 -14.13 -7.33 -9.60
N ARG A 68 -12.99 -6.62 -9.59
CA ARG A 68 -12.75 -5.44 -10.45
C ARG A 68 -13.83 -4.36 -10.30
N ASP A 69 -14.36 -4.20 -9.08
CA ASP A 69 -15.59 -3.47 -8.80
C ASP A 69 -15.40 -2.16 -8.02
N ARG A 70 -14.16 -1.82 -7.64
CA ARG A 70 -13.81 -0.67 -6.81
C ARG A 70 -12.44 -0.13 -7.19
N ALA A 71 -12.15 1.12 -6.84
CA ALA A 71 -10.79 1.61 -6.92
C ALA A 71 -9.90 0.96 -5.85
N THR A 72 -8.65 0.68 -6.21
CA THR A 72 -7.62 0.19 -5.28
C THR A 72 -6.29 0.85 -5.61
N ALA A 73 -5.38 0.83 -4.65
CA ALA A 73 -3.98 1.18 -4.87
C ALA A 73 -3.07 0.08 -4.31
N THR A 74 -1.89 -0.06 -4.91
CA THR A 74 -0.87 -1.03 -4.49
C THR A 74 0.36 -0.28 -4.01
N VAL A 75 0.96 -0.77 -2.93
CA VAL A 75 2.31 -0.37 -2.50
C VAL A 75 3.18 -1.60 -2.63
N ARG A 76 4.32 -1.47 -3.31
CA ARG A 76 5.24 -2.59 -3.54
C ARG A 76 6.68 -2.14 -3.48
N ASN A 77 7.56 -3.06 -3.11
CA ASN A 77 9.00 -2.90 -3.28
C ASN A 77 9.46 -3.76 -4.46
N THR A 78 10.20 -3.17 -5.39
CA THR A 78 10.63 -3.82 -6.63
C THR A 78 11.99 -4.51 -6.54
N ALA A 79 12.70 -4.39 -5.40
CA ALA A 79 13.95 -5.09 -5.20
C ALA A 79 13.71 -6.61 -5.21
N TYR A 80 14.53 -7.36 -5.96
CA TYR A 80 14.40 -8.82 -6.07
C TYR A 80 14.49 -9.54 -4.71
N TYR A 81 15.18 -8.92 -3.76
CA TYR A 81 15.40 -9.43 -2.41
C TYR A 81 14.39 -8.94 -1.36
N ALA A 82 13.39 -8.14 -1.76
CA ALA A 82 12.43 -7.52 -0.84
C ALA A 82 11.71 -8.53 0.07
N ARG A 83 11.46 -9.75 -0.43
CA ARG A 83 10.84 -10.83 0.34
C ARG A 83 11.65 -11.19 1.60
N TRP A 84 12.98 -11.23 1.48
CA TRP A 84 13.85 -11.59 2.62
C TRP A 84 13.99 -10.44 3.60
N VAL A 85 13.88 -9.18 3.16
CA VAL A 85 13.79 -8.04 4.08
C VAL A 85 12.46 -8.09 4.85
N GLU A 86 11.36 -8.41 4.17
CA GLU A 86 10.04 -8.45 4.79
C GLU A 86 9.91 -9.60 5.80
N TYR A 87 10.33 -10.81 5.44
CA TYR A 87 10.07 -12.03 6.22
C TYR A 87 11.32 -12.64 6.88
N GLY A 88 12.50 -12.10 6.62
CA GLY A 88 13.75 -12.63 7.14
C GLY A 88 14.17 -13.95 6.47
N THR A 89 15.27 -14.48 7.01
CA THR A 89 15.83 -15.81 6.75
C THR A 89 16.35 -16.37 8.08
N GLU A 90 17.01 -17.54 8.05
CA GLU A 90 17.68 -18.08 9.25
C GLU A 90 18.79 -17.15 9.79
N ARG A 91 19.39 -16.31 8.93
CA ARG A 91 20.52 -15.44 9.28
C ARG A 91 20.16 -13.97 9.42
N VAL A 92 19.03 -13.56 8.85
CA VAL A 92 18.60 -12.16 8.80
C VAL A 92 17.21 -12.05 9.44
N PRO A 93 17.04 -11.25 10.50
CA PRO A 93 15.74 -11.07 11.12
C PRO A 93 14.75 -10.38 10.18
N ALA A 94 13.46 -10.72 10.33
CA ALA A 94 12.40 -10.12 9.55
C ALA A 94 12.19 -8.65 9.92
N HIS A 95 12.27 -7.74 8.95
CA HIS A 95 12.00 -6.33 9.19
C HIS A 95 10.52 -5.97 9.09
N HIS A 96 9.68 -6.76 8.40
CA HIS A 96 8.25 -6.48 8.27
C HIS A 96 7.92 -5.02 7.89
N VAL A 97 8.67 -4.46 6.93
CA VAL A 97 8.61 -3.03 6.61
C VAL A 97 7.24 -2.68 6.05
N LEU A 98 6.73 -3.48 5.10
CA LEU A 98 5.42 -3.23 4.49
C LEU A 98 4.28 -3.39 5.49
N LEU A 99 4.33 -4.45 6.32
CA LEU A 99 3.34 -4.66 7.38
C LEU A 99 3.29 -3.47 8.35
N ARG A 100 4.45 -3.03 8.85
CA ARG A 100 4.54 -1.89 9.78
C ARG A 100 4.11 -0.59 9.12
N ALA A 101 4.52 -0.36 7.87
CA ALA A 101 4.11 0.81 7.11
C ALA A 101 2.59 0.87 6.89
N ALA A 102 1.96 -0.26 6.57
CA ALA A 102 0.51 -0.35 6.44
C ALA A 102 -0.22 -0.10 7.77
N GLN A 103 0.32 -0.59 8.89
CA GLN A 103 -0.25 -0.36 10.22
C GLN A 103 -0.14 1.10 10.67
N LEU A 104 0.95 1.78 10.33
CA LEU A 104 1.19 3.18 10.72
C LEU A 104 0.52 4.17 9.76
N GLY A 105 0.77 4.03 8.45
CA GLY A 105 0.25 4.92 7.41
C GLY A 105 -1.16 4.60 6.93
N GLY A 106 -1.67 3.40 7.21
CA GLY A 106 -3.03 2.99 6.85
C GLY A 106 -4.10 3.30 7.91
N ARG A 107 -3.71 3.80 9.09
CA ARG A 107 -4.67 4.33 10.07
C ARG A 107 -5.35 5.56 9.48
N ASN A 108 -6.68 5.63 9.58
CA ASN A 108 -7.49 6.72 9.02
C ASN A 108 -7.04 8.09 9.56
N GLN A 109 -6.18 8.77 8.81
CA GLN A 109 -5.86 10.20 8.93
C GLN A 109 -6.42 10.95 7.70
#